data_AF-A0AAD4K8X3-F1
#
_entry.id   AF-A0AAD4K8X3-F1
#
_cell.length_a   1.000
_cell.length_b   1.000
_cell.length_c   1.000
_cell.angle_alpha   90.00
_cell.angle_beta   90.00
_cell.angle_gamma   90.00
#
_symmetry.space_group_name_H-M   'P 1'
#
loop_
_entity.id
_entity.type
_entity.pdbx_description
1 polymer ?
#
loop_
_entity_poly.entity_id
_entity_poly.type
_entity_poly.pdbx_seq_one_letter_code
_entity_poly.pdbx_strand_id
1 'polypeptide(L)'
;AAPPPVKLSEQDMIQVERQIHAVENFNGDPGTLYTFISRIDFILALYQTQDERQKLIIFGHIERNISNEVIRAIGVTNLTHWTELRTQLILNYKPQTPNHQLLEDFRNTQYRGNIRQFLEEAERKRQTLTSK
;
A
#
# COMPACT_ATOMS: atom_id res chain seq x y z
N ALA A 1 -0.94 -33.24 15.72
CA ALA A 1 0.21 -32.70 14.96
C ALA A 1 -0.28 -31.46 14.22
N ALA A 2 0.43 -30.33 14.31
CA ALA A 2 0.12 -29.17 13.49
C ALA A 2 0.40 -29.51 12.02
N PRO A 3 -0.43 -29.05 11.06
CA PRO A 3 -0.13 -29.25 9.64
C PRO A 3 1.25 -28.65 9.32
N PRO A 4 2.01 -29.27 8.42
CA PRO A 4 3.30 -28.72 8.00
C PRO A 4 3.10 -27.30 7.45
N PRO A 5 4.04 -26.37 7.70
CA PRO A 5 3.93 -25.01 7.19
C PRO A 5 3.82 -25.06 5.67
N VAL A 6 2.87 -24.30 5.12
CA VAL A 6 2.69 -24.18 3.67
C VAL A 6 3.97 -23.59 3.09
N LYS A 7 4.69 -24.37 2.29
CA LYS A 7 5.89 -23.95 1.58
C LYS A 7 5.62 -23.89 0.10
N LEU A 8 6.11 -22.86 -0.55
CA LEU A 8 6.06 -22.73 -2.00
C LEU A 8 7.06 -23.70 -2.63
N SER A 9 6.71 -24.25 -3.79
CA SER A 9 7.66 -25.01 -4.59
C SER A 9 8.74 -24.09 -5.19
N GLU A 10 9.83 -24.66 -5.70
CA GLU A 10 10.85 -23.86 -6.39
C GLU A 10 10.29 -23.14 -7.62
N GLN A 11 9.37 -23.78 -8.35
CA GLN A 11 8.70 -23.16 -9.50
C GLN A 11 7.86 -21.97 -9.07
N ASP A 12 7.12 -22.08 -7.97
CA ASP A 12 6.34 -20.98 -7.42
C ASP A 12 7.23 -19.82 -6.99
N MET A 13 8.37 -20.11 -6.34
CA MET A 13 9.34 -19.08 -5.96
C MET A 13 9.90 -18.32 -7.17
N ILE A 14 10.20 -19.02 -8.27
CA ILE A 14 10.64 -18.41 -9.53
C ILE A 14 9.53 -17.54 -10.13
N GLN A 15 8.28 -17.98 -10.07
CA GLN A 15 7.15 -17.20 -10.57
C GLN A 15 6.90 -15.94 -9.75
N VAL A 16 6.99 -16.03 -8.41
CA VAL A 16 6.90 -14.88 -7.51
C VAL A 16 7.96 -13.84 -7.86
N GLU A 17 9.21 -14.26 -7.96
CA GLU A 17 10.32 -13.38 -8.33
C GLU A 17 10.06 -12.66 -9.65
N ARG A 18 9.67 -13.39 -10.69
CA ARG A 18 9.36 -12.82 -12.01
C ARG A 18 8.21 -11.83 -11.97
N GLN A 19 7.14 -12.15 -11.25
CA GLN A 19 5.99 -11.27 -11.15
C GLN A 19 6.32 -10.01 -10.36
N ILE A 20 7.12 -10.12 -9.29
CA ILE A 20 7.60 -8.96 -8.54
C ILE A 20 8.47 -8.10 -9.46
N HIS A 21 9.46 -8.66 -10.15
CA HIS A 21 10.32 -7.91 -11.07
C HIS A 21 9.57 -7.22 -12.23
N ALA A 22 8.36 -7.70 -12.58
CA ALA A 22 7.49 -7.07 -13.57
C ALA A 22 6.65 -5.90 -13.00
N VAL A 23 6.60 -5.73 -11.68
CA VAL A 23 6.00 -4.56 -11.05
C VAL A 23 6.89 -3.34 -11.30
N GLU A 24 6.28 -2.24 -11.71
CA GLU A 24 6.99 -0.97 -11.93
C GLU A 24 7.63 -0.46 -10.64
N ASN A 25 8.85 0.05 -10.76
CA ASN A 25 9.60 0.52 -9.61
C ASN A 25 8.93 1.73 -8.95
N PHE A 26 8.78 1.68 -7.62
CA PHE A 26 8.27 2.81 -6.87
C PHE A 26 9.36 3.84 -6.63
N ASN A 27 9.20 5.02 -7.23
CA ASN A 27 10.16 6.12 -7.17
C ASN A 27 9.82 7.19 -6.12
N GLY A 28 8.69 7.04 -5.39
CA GLY A 28 8.23 8.02 -4.41
C GLY A 28 7.10 8.92 -4.89
N ASP A 29 6.57 8.73 -6.11
CA ASP A 29 5.38 9.45 -6.57
C ASP A 29 4.12 8.99 -5.82
N PRO A 30 3.44 9.86 -5.04
CA PRO A 30 2.19 9.52 -4.36
C PRO A 30 1.09 8.97 -5.28
N GLY A 31 1.08 9.35 -6.56
CA GLY A 31 0.09 8.91 -7.54
C GLY A 31 0.20 7.42 -7.92
N THR A 32 1.41 6.85 -7.85
CA THR A 32 1.67 5.44 -8.21
C THR A 32 1.69 4.50 -7.01
N LEU A 33 1.74 5.03 -5.79
CA LEU A 33 1.84 4.28 -4.54
C LEU A 33 0.78 3.18 -4.41
N TYR A 34 -0.49 3.51 -4.65
CA TYR A 34 -1.58 2.54 -4.48
C TYR A 34 -1.49 1.41 -5.50
N THR A 35 -1.13 1.72 -6.74
CA THR A 35 -0.95 0.72 -7.81
C THR A 35 0.20 -0.23 -7.48
N PHE A 36 1.33 0.31 -7.00
CA PHE A 36 2.47 -0.48 -6.57
C PHE A 36 2.09 -1.45 -5.43
N ILE A 37 1.51 -0.92 -4.34
CA ILE A 37 1.10 -1.73 -3.18
C ILE A 37 0.09 -2.81 -3.60
N SER A 38 -0.92 -2.46 -4.40
CA SER A 38 -1.97 -3.39 -4.78
C SER A 38 -1.45 -4.54 -5.65
N ARG A 39 -0.47 -4.27 -6.53
CA ARG A 39 0.19 -5.31 -7.34
C ARG A 39 1.00 -6.26 -6.47
N ILE A 40 1.77 -5.75 -5.51
CA ILE A 40 2.53 -6.59 -4.58
C ILE A 40 1.59 -7.43 -3.70
N ASP A 41 0.56 -6.82 -3.12
CA ASP A 41 -0.45 -7.52 -2.32
C ASP A 41 -1.13 -8.65 -3.11
N PHE A 42 -1.46 -8.40 -4.38
CA PHE A 42 -2.04 -9.42 -5.26
C PHE A 42 -1.09 -10.60 -5.48
N ILE A 43 0.19 -10.35 -5.77
CA ILE A 43 1.18 -11.42 -5.94
C ILE A 43 1.32 -12.25 -4.65
N LEU A 44 1.43 -11.59 -3.49
CA LEU A 44 1.55 -12.28 -2.21
C LEU A 44 0.29 -13.08 -1.84
N ALA A 45 -0.89 -12.63 -2.29
CA ALA A 45 -2.13 -13.38 -2.10
C ALA A 45 -2.17 -14.67 -2.95
N LEU A 46 -1.55 -14.67 -4.14
CA LEU A 46 -1.44 -15.85 -5.00
C LEU A 46 -0.42 -16.88 -4.48
N TYR A 47 0.66 -16.40 -3.85
CA TYR A 47 1.78 -17.23 -3.41
C TYR A 47 1.97 -17.15 -1.89
N GLN A 48 1.02 -17.72 -1.16
CA GLN A 48 1.06 -17.74 0.30
C GLN A 48 2.08 -18.75 0.80
N THR A 49 2.96 -18.31 1.71
CA THR A 49 3.93 -19.17 2.40
C THR A 49 3.97 -18.87 3.89
N GLN A 50 4.17 -19.91 4.69
CA GLN A 50 4.42 -19.82 6.13
C GLN A 50 5.92 -20.00 6.45
N ASP A 51 6.75 -20.25 5.44
CA ASP A 51 8.20 -20.40 5.61
C ASP A 51 8.89 -19.02 5.69
N GLU A 52 9.50 -18.71 6.84
CA GLU A 52 10.14 -17.42 7.10
C GLU A 52 11.31 -17.12 6.15
N ARG A 53 12.04 -18.16 5.72
CA ARG A 53 13.13 -17.97 4.76
C ARG A 53 12.59 -17.56 3.40
N GLN A 54 11.50 -18.19 2.94
CA GLN A 54 10.83 -17.79 1.69
C GLN A 54 10.27 -16.37 1.79
N LYS A 55 9.65 -15.99 2.92
CA LYS A 55 9.17 -14.61 3.15
C LYS A 55 10.30 -13.58 3.04
N LEU A 56 11.45 -13.85 3.65
CA LEU A 56 12.62 -12.97 3.58
C LEU A 56 13.16 -12.83 2.15
N ILE A 57 13.21 -13.92 1.39
CA ILE A 57 13.65 -13.89 -0.01
C ILE A 57 12.68 -13.01 -0.83
N ILE A 58 11.38 -13.27 -0.71
CA ILE A 58 10.33 -12.51 -1.40
C ILE A 58 10.41 -11.03 -1.03
N PHE A 59 10.56 -10.71 0.26
CA PHE A 59 10.75 -9.35 0.75
C PHE A 59 11.94 -8.66 0.08
N GLY A 60 13.09 -9.34 -0.04
CA GLY A 60 14.26 -8.80 -0.72
C GLY A 60 14.03 -8.49 -2.21
N HIS A 61 13.13 -9.20 -2.89
CA HIS A 61 12.72 -8.83 -4.26
C HIS A 61 11.81 -7.60 -4.27
N ILE A 62 10.88 -7.49 -3.32
CA ILE A 62 10.00 -6.32 -3.20
C ILE A 62 10.81 -5.05 -2.92
N GLU A 63 11.76 -5.13 -1.99
CA GLU A 63 12.62 -4.01 -1.60
C GLU A 63 13.43 -3.47 -2.80
N ARG A 64 13.92 -4.35 -3.68
CA ARG A 64 14.65 -3.97 -4.89
C ARG A 64 13.82 -3.18 -5.91
N ASN A 65 12.50 -3.29 -5.86
CA ASN A 65 11.60 -2.52 -6.71
C ASN A 65 11.26 -1.14 -6.14
N ILE A 66 11.89 -0.73 -5.04
CA ILE A 66 11.72 0.59 -4.45
C ILE A 66 13.02 1.35 -4.65
N SER A 67 12.94 2.63 -5.04
CA SER A 67 14.14 3.42 -5.23
C SER A 67 14.92 3.58 -3.93
N ASN A 68 16.25 3.54 -4.02
CA ASN A 68 17.14 3.74 -2.87
C ASN A 68 16.95 5.11 -2.18
N GLU A 69 16.41 6.10 -2.90
CA GLU A 69 16.06 7.40 -2.34
C GLU A 69 14.83 7.32 -1.44
N VAL A 70 13.79 6.59 -1.87
CA VAL A 70 12.61 6.31 -1.06
C VAL A 70 12.99 5.54 0.20
N ILE A 71 13.74 4.44 0.07
CA ILE A 71 14.18 3.65 1.23
C ILE A 71 14.96 4.52 2.23
N ARG A 72 15.85 5.39 1.74
CA ARG A 72 16.60 6.33 2.59
C ARG A 72 15.70 7.38 3.25
N ALA A 73 14.71 7.90 2.53
CA ALA A 73 13.80 8.93 3.03
C ALA A 73 12.88 8.42 4.14
N ILE A 74 12.43 7.16 4.05
CA ILE A 74 11.61 6.54 5.10
C ILE A 74 12.46 6.29 6.36
N GLY A 75 13.79 6.15 6.22
CA GLY A 75 14.72 6.14 7.35
C GLY A 75 14.62 4.92 8.27
N VAL A 76 13.93 3.86 7.84
CA VAL A 76 13.75 2.65 8.63
C VAL A 76 14.85 1.68 8.31
N THR A 77 15.62 1.30 9.33
CA THR A 77 16.62 0.23 9.23
C THR A 77 16.00 -1.06 9.76
N ASN A 78 16.23 -2.18 9.07
CA ASN A 78 15.88 -3.55 9.48
C ASN A 78 14.41 -3.98 9.30
N LEU A 79 13.68 -3.44 8.32
CA LEU A 79 12.40 -4.04 7.93
C LEU A 79 12.65 -5.41 7.29
N THR A 80 11.90 -6.43 7.71
CA THR A 80 12.02 -7.80 7.17
C THR A 80 10.71 -8.33 6.60
N HIS A 81 9.62 -7.59 6.78
CA HIS A 81 8.29 -7.98 6.34
C HIS A 81 7.63 -6.92 5.48
N TRP A 82 6.94 -7.37 4.42
CA TRP A 82 6.19 -6.49 3.51
C TRP A 82 5.15 -5.64 4.25
N THR A 83 4.46 -6.20 5.24
CA THR A 83 3.42 -5.50 6.01
C THR A 83 3.93 -4.24 6.70
N GLU A 84 5.16 -4.30 7.22
CA GLU A 84 5.81 -3.17 7.89
C GLU A 84 6.21 -2.11 6.86
N LEU A 85 6.88 -2.52 5.78
CA LEU A 85 7.28 -1.63 4.70
C LEU A 85 6.09 -0.95 4.02
N ARG A 86 5.01 -1.70 3.77
CA ARG A 86 3.74 -1.16 3.26
C ARG A 86 3.20 -0.06 4.17
N THR A 87 3.18 -0.29 5.48
CA THR A 87 2.69 0.71 6.44
C THR A 87 3.51 1.98 6.35
N GLN A 88 4.84 1.85 6.29
CA GLN A 88 5.75 2.98 6.18
C GLN A 88 5.60 3.74 4.86
N LEU A 89 5.43 3.04 3.73
CA LEU A 89 5.16 3.65 2.44
C LEU A 89 3.86 4.46 2.47
N ILE A 90 2.80 3.92 3.07
CA ILE A 90 1.52 4.63 3.21
C ILE A 90 1.68 5.86 4.09
N LEU A 91 2.36 5.76 5.22
CA LEU A 91 2.53 6.90 6.14
C LEU A 91 3.30 8.06 5.49
N ASN A 92 4.33 7.76 4.70
CA ASN A 92 5.22 8.77 4.13
C ASN A 92 4.75 9.31 2.77
N TYR A 93 4.10 8.48 1.95
CA TYR A 93 3.79 8.82 0.56
C TYR A 93 2.31 8.84 0.22
N LYS A 94 1.40 8.51 1.15
CA LYS A 94 -0.03 8.64 0.87
C LYS A 94 -0.34 10.11 0.55
N PRO A 95 -0.99 10.41 -0.59
CA PRO A 95 -1.41 11.76 -0.90
C PRO A 95 -2.23 12.31 0.27
N GLN A 96 -1.69 13.33 0.94
CA GLN A 96 -2.47 14.10 1.89
C GLN A 96 -3.16 15.21 1.11
N THR A 97 -4.48 15.10 0.92
CA THR A 97 -5.25 16.23 0.42
C THR A 97 -5.02 17.41 1.37
N PRO A 98 -4.44 18.53 0.93
CA PRO A 98 -4.20 19.68 1.79
C PRO A 98 -5.49 20.14 2.47
N ASN A 99 -5.41 20.61 3.71
CA ASN A 99 -6.61 21.00 4.46
C ASN A 99 -7.42 22.09 3.74
N HIS A 100 -6.77 22.99 3.01
CA HIS A 100 -7.47 24.00 2.21
C HIS A 100 -8.30 23.38 1.07
N GLN A 101 -7.82 22.33 0.41
CA GLN A 101 -8.59 21.61 -0.62
C GLN A 101 -9.76 20.86 0.00
N LEU A 102 -9.58 20.23 1.16
CA LEU A 102 -10.68 19.55 1.87
C LEU A 102 -11.77 20.54 2.32
N LEU A 103 -11.39 21.75 2.74
CA LEU A 103 -12.33 22.81 3.09
C LEU A 103 -13.07 23.35 1.87
N GLU A 104 -12.38 23.53 0.74
CA GLU A 104 -13.01 23.89 -0.52
C GLU A 104 -13.97 22.79 -1.02
N ASP A 105 -13.59 21.51 -0.93
CA ASP A 105 -14.46 20.39 -1.28
C ASP A 105 -15.72 20.31 -0.40
N PHE A 106 -15.59 20.65 0.89
CA PHE A 106 -16.73 20.77 1.80
C PHE A 106 -17.61 21.96 1.42
N ARG A 107 -17.02 23.14 1.19
CA ARG A 107 -17.72 24.35 0.74
C ARG A 107 -18.48 24.15 -0.57
N ASN A 108 -17.91 23.36 -1.49
CA ASN A 108 -18.48 23.06 -2.80
C ASN A 108 -19.56 21.96 -2.77
N THR A 109 -19.94 21.45 -1.59
CA THR A 109 -21.03 20.49 -1.47
C THR A 109 -22.36 21.19 -1.80
N GLN A 110 -22.90 20.91 -2.98
CA GLN A 110 -24.15 21.52 -3.44
C GLN A 110 -25.36 20.65 -3.06
N TYR A 111 -26.44 21.30 -2.67
CA TYR A 111 -27.74 20.65 -2.52
C TYR A 111 -28.31 20.30 -3.91
N ARG A 112 -28.55 19.01 -4.15
CA ARG A 112 -29.08 18.49 -5.43
C ARG A 112 -30.53 18.02 -5.36
N GLY A 113 -31.34 18.59 -4.45
CA GLY A 113 -32.77 18.26 -4.32
C GLY A 113 -33.10 17.11 -3.37
N ASN A 114 -32.09 16.43 -2.79
CA ASN A 114 -32.28 15.40 -1.76
C ASN A 114 -31.51 15.76 -0.48
N ILE A 115 -32.27 16.09 0.58
CA ILE A 115 -31.72 16.54 1.87
C ILE A 115 -30.90 15.44 2.54
N ARG A 116 -31.37 14.19 2.47
CA ARG A 116 -30.68 13.06 3.12
C ARG A 116 -29.32 12.82 2.48
N GLN A 117 -29.25 12.77 1.16
CA GLN A 117 -27.99 12.58 0.43
C GLN A 117 -27.03 13.75 0.68
N PHE A 118 -27.54 14.98 0.73
CA PHE A 118 -26.74 16.15 1.06
C PHE A 118 -26.14 16.06 2.47
N LEU A 119 -26.94 15.68 3.47
CA LEU A 119 -26.46 15.52 4.85
C LEU A 119 -25.46 14.37 4.98
N GLU A 120 -25.67 13.25 4.30
CA GLU A 120 -24.74 12.12 4.27
C GLU A 120 -23.40 12.51 3.61
N GLU A 121 -23.42 13.26 2.51
CA GLU A 121 -22.22 13.75 1.83
C GLU A 121 -21.47 14.79 2.67
N ALA A 122 -22.19 15.74 3.27
CA ALA A 122 -21.61 16.75 4.15
C ALA A 122 -20.97 16.10 5.39
N GLU A 123 -21.65 15.15 6.03
CA GLU A 123 -21.13 14.45 7.21
C GLU A 123 -19.88 13.63 6.86
N ARG A 124 -19.86 12.94 5.71
CA ARG A 124 -18.68 12.20 5.25
C ARG A 124 -17.46 13.09 5.03
N LYS A 125 -17.66 14.27 4.41
CA LYS A 125 -16.59 15.26 4.20
C LYS A 125 -16.14 15.90 5.52
N ARG A 126 -17.07 16.17 6.45
CA ARG A 126 -16.77 16.67 7.81
C ARG A 126 -15.91 15.68 8.59
N GLN A 127 -16.25 14.39 8.55
CA GLN A 127 -15.46 13.33 9.20
C GLN A 127 -14.03 13.30 8.66
N THR A 128 -13.87 13.45 7.35
CA THR A 128 -12.55 13.50 6.69
C THR A 128 -11.72 14.69 7.18
N LEU A 129 -12.36 15.85 7.40
CA LEU A 129 -11.72 17.04 7.99
C LEU A 129 -11.33 16.86 9.46
N THR A 130 -12.15 16.18 10.26
CA THR A 130 -11.90 15.99 11.70
C THR A 130 -11.01 14.79 12.04
N SER A 131 -10.82 13.86 11.11
CA SER A 131 -10.04 12.63 11.32
C SER A 131 -8.53 12.78 11.07
N LYS A 132 -8.08 13.98 10.66
CA LYS A 132 -6.66 14.34 10.58
C LYS A 132 -6.19 14.94 11.89
#